data_AF-A0A7V6DZD0-F1
#
_entry.id   AF-A0A7V6DZD0-F1
#
_cell.length_a   1.000
_cell.length_b   1.000
_cell.length_c   1.000
_cell.angle_alpha   90.00
_cell.angle_beta   90.00
_cell.angle_gamma   90.00
#
_symmetry.space_group_name_H-M   'P 1'
#
loop_
_entity.id
_entity.type
_entity.pdbx_description
1 polymer ?
#
loop_
_entity_poly.entity_id
_entity_poly.type
_entity_poly.pdbx_seq_one_letter_code
_entity_poly.pdbx_strand_id
1 'polypeptide(L)'
;MISNFYSYKVKVRNKPFVTSGGRQFENTAAVAFYDDKQKEIAYLELGYVDPEDVYRQMDEGLDINIDQCYVENFSLSSYRQSRGKAKDEPVKIHSFSACESFFDARVITDFSFCHFLQGPVNFHQAFFLNGEVSFSNCSFGTCDVDFSYAIFKNGNVDFSKAFFEGGNLSFKNTIFGQGTKNFQYTRFGKGEKNFTNAEFGEGDSIFINADFNDGDVSFKIARFGKGNIDFRFSRFGEGNINFERTDFSEGKVDFSKVDFSRGKVSYNRAVFGSGEINFEGASLKEGKISFMNTVFGDGDLNFEYLEFDRADAILDKARYGNGKISFYGSKLHSLSMKNSVLNNYTDLRVAKCDSIDLSGTVVRDLVDIKPQDFPVEVQQIYFTGMCLLGRIYIDWVRNRVEKIILSQPHTSCREKSEQFRILKQNFNVNGNYEEEDKAYVLFKRYEAKANLQDSLKEASWIQKGIVYLSYFIRWLFYDKMGKYATDPLRVLTSVFYTYLFFSLLHYLLPFIFGPECYNFPSAEHPMNELTRLGVTLYYSAITFFTVGYGEFLPLHGLSRALAGIEAFFGVFMMSYFTVAFARKILR
;
A
#
# COMPACT_ATOMS: atom_id res chain seq x y z
N MET A 1 14.05 19.22 32.36
CA MET A 1 12.60 19.49 32.28
C MET A 1 11.89 18.59 33.28
N ILE A 2 11.12 19.16 34.21
CA ILE A 2 10.42 18.42 35.26
C ILE A 2 9.01 18.07 34.76
N SER A 3 8.85 16.95 34.06
CA SER A 3 7.53 16.51 33.55
C SER A 3 6.85 15.47 34.47
N ASN A 4 7.66 14.68 35.16
CA ASN A 4 7.22 13.59 36.03
C ASN A 4 7.15 14.01 37.50
N PHE A 5 6.14 14.82 37.83
CA PHE A 5 5.74 15.11 39.21
C PHE A 5 4.28 14.70 39.42
N TYR A 6 3.95 14.36 40.68
CA TYR A 6 2.60 13.97 41.10
C TYR A 6 1.82 15.16 41.64
N SER A 7 2.46 16.03 42.42
CA SER A 7 1.84 17.24 42.97
C SER A 7 2.87 18.37 43.09
N TYR A 8 2.41 19.59 43.33
CA TYR A 8 3.27 20.75 43.50
C TYR A 8 2.65 21.73 44.50
N LYS A 9 3.48 22.62 45.05
CA LYS A 9 3.05 23.72 45.92
C LYS A 9 3.71 25.01 45.48
N VAL A 10 2.92 26.08 45.45
CA VAL A 10 3.38 27.41 45.07
C VAL A 10 3.30 28.33 46.28
N LYS A 11 4.36 29.11 46.52
CA LYS A 11 4.38 30.16 47.53
C LYS A 11 4.92 31.44 46.92
N VAL A 12 4.06 32.45 46.82
CA VAL A 12 4.46 33.80 46.40
C VAL A 12 5.15 34.50 47.56
N ARG A 13 6.30 35.12 47.30
CA ARG A 13 7.14 35.83 48.26
C ARG A 13 7.36 37.25 47.77
N ASN A 14 7.28 38.21 48.68
CA ASN A 14 7.68 39.60 48.43
C ASN A 14 9.21 39.71 48.38
N LYS A 15 9.77 39.27 47.26
CA LYS A 15 11.20 39.22 46.93
C LYS A 15 11.30 39.49 45.43
N PRO A 16 12.12 40.46 44.99
CA PRO A 16 12.31 40.71 43.57
C PRO A 16 12.90 39.49 42.85
N PHE A 17 12.40 39.23 41.65
CA PHE A 17 12.94 38.24 40.72
C PHE A 17 13.49 38.94 39.48
N VAL A 18 14.65 38.50 38.98
CA VAL A 18 15.23 39.00 37.73
C VAL A 18 15.36 37.83 36.78
N THR A 19 14.67 37.92 35.64
CA THR A 19 14.74 36.92 34.58
C THR A 19 16.12 36.89 33.94
N SER A 20 16.42 35.82 33.22
CA SER A 20 17.64 35.71 32.40
C SER A 20 17.76 36.83 31.35
N GLY A 21 16.64 37.37 30.87
CA GLY A 21 16.56 38.52 29.97
C GLY A 21 16.71 39.89 30.66
N GLY A 22 16.94 39.93 31.98
CA GLY A 22 17.15 41.16 32.75
C GLY A 22 15.85 41.89 33.18
N ARG A 23 14.67 41.34 32.88
CA ARG A 23 13.39 41.89 33.34
C ARG A 23 13.18 41.61 34.82
N GLN A 24 12.77 42.62 35.58
CA GLN A 24 12.57 42.55 37.02
C GLN A 24 11.08 42.48 37.37
N PHE A 25 10.73 41.60 38.30
CA PHE A 25 9.40 41.43 38.88
C PHE A 25 9.46 41.66 40.38
N GLU A 26 8.42 42.25 40.97
CA GLU A 26 8.40 42.61 42.40
C GLU A 26 8.36 41.39 43.32
N ASN A 27 7.63 40.36 42.89
CA ASN A 27 7.37 39.15 43.68
C ASN A 27 7.98 37.93 43.00
N THR A 28 8.40 36.95 43.81
CA THR A 28 8.92 35.66 43.36
C THR A 28 7.92 34.56 43.70
N ALA A 29 7.53 33.75 42.73
CA ALA A 29 6.80 32.50 42.95
C ALA A 29 7.80 31.36 43.16
N ALA A 30 7.80 30.76 44.35
CA ALA A 30 8.56 29.56 44.65
C ALA A 30 7.68 28.32 44.41
N VAL A 31 8.05 27.49 43.43
CA VAL A 31 7.33 26.28 43.02
C VAL A 31 8.12 25.04 43.45
N ALA A 32 7.56 24.26 44.37
CA ALA A 32 8.14 22.98 44.80
C ALA A 32 7.33 21.82 44.19
N PHE A 33 8.01 20.86 43.58
CA PHE A 33 7.42 19.68 42.94
C PHE A 33 7.67 18.44 43.79
N TYR A 34 6.65 17.57 43.88
CA TYR A 34 6.66 16.37 44.71
C TYR A 34 6.35 15.12 43.88
N ASP A 35 7.00 14.00 44.22
CA ASP A 35 6.65 12.68 43.70
C ASP A 35 5.38 12.10 44.36
N ASP A 36 5.01 10.89 43.96
CA ASP A 36 3.87 10.14 44.49
C ASP A 36 4.01 9.81 45.99
N LYS A 37 5.23 9.85 46.52
CA LYS A 37 5.57 9.64 47.93
C LYS A 37 5.72 10.94 48.71
N GLN A 38 5.30 12.08 48.14
CA GLN A 38 5.40 13.42 48.75
C GLN A 38 6.84 13.87 49.03
N LYS A 39 7.84 13.26 48.39
CA LYS A 39 9.23 13.72 48.46
C LYS A 39 9.40 14.87 47.46
N GLU A 40 10.00 15.96 47.91
CA GLU A 40 10.38 17.06 47.02
C GLU A 40 11.43 16.57 46.03
N ILE A 41 11.12 16.67 44.74
CA ILE A 41 12.00 16.23 43.64
C ILE A 41 12.63 17.39 42.89
N ALA A 42 12.02 18.57 42.98
CA ALA A 42 12.54 19.78 42.35
C ALA A 42 11.95 21.04 43.00
N TYR A 43 12.69 22.14 42.85
CA TYR A 43 12.31 23.47 43.30
C TYR A 43 12.71 24.50 42.25
N LEU A 44 11.83 25.46 41.96
CA LEU A 44 12.06 26.52 40.99
C LEU A 44 11.58 27.87 41.54
N GLU A 45 12.30 28.95 41.23
CA GLU A 45 11.85 30.33 41.48
C GLU A 45 11.54 30.99 40.13
N LEU A 46 10.39 31.65 40.05
CA LEU A 46 9.89 32.37 38.87
C LEU A 46 9.44 33.78 39.28
N GLY A 47 9.36 34.72 38.35
CA GLY A 47 8.68 35.99 38.58
C GLY A 47 7.19 35.74 38.83
N TYR A 48 6.57 36.37 39.82
CA TYR A 48 5.11 36.31 39.96
C TYR A 48 4.48 37.48 39.20
N VAL A 49 3.49 37.16 38.37
CA VAL A 49 2.72 38.15 37.60
C VAL A 49 1.24 38.01 37.94
N ASP A 50 0.63 39.11 38.37
CA ASP A 50 -0.83 39.20 38.49
C ASP A 50 -1.44 39.33 37.09
N PRO A 51 -2.45 38.53 36.71
CA PRO A 51 -3.12 38.68 35.42
C PRO A 51 -3.62 40.09 35.13
N GLU A 52 -4.02 40.87 36.14
CA GLU A 52 -4.48 42.25 35.95
C GLU A 52 -3.35 43.16 35.44
N ASP A 53 -2.08 42.91 35.81
CA ASP A 53 -0.93 43.64 35.25
C ASP A 53 -0.74 43.33 33.76
N VAL A 54 -1.04 42.10 33.35
CA VAL A 54 -1.03 41.70 31.94
C VAL A 54 -2.18 42.39 31.20
N TYR A 55 -3.39 42.37 31.77
CA TYR A 55 -4.56 43.02 31.20
C TYR A 55 -4.37 44.52 31.00
N ARG A 56 -3.72 45.19 31.95
CA ARG A 56 -3.42 46.62 31.84
C ARG A 56 -2.40 46.91 30.74
N GLN A 57 -1.37 46.07 30.58
CA GLN A 57 -0.44 46.16 29.44
C GLN A 57 -1.16 45.95 28.11
N MET A 58 -2.14 45.05 28.06
CA MET A 58 -2.97 44.84 26.86
C MET A 58 -3.85 46.06 26.54
N ASP A 59 -4.45 46.69 27.56
CA ASP A 59 -5.23 47.93 27.41
C ASP A 59 -4.37 49.08 26.86
N GLU A 60 -3.09 49.13 27.26
CA GLU A 60 -2.10 50.11 26.80
C GLU A 60 -1.47 49.75 25.44
N GLY A 61 -1.76 48.57 24.90
CA GLY A 61 -1.19 48.09 23.63
C GLY A 61 0.30 47.76 23.69
N LEU A 62 0.81 47.42 24.88
CA LEU A 62 2.21 47.08 25.10
C LEU A 62 2.52 45.62 24.73
N ASP A 63 3.80 45.36 24.43
CA ASP A 63 4.32 44.01 24.23
C ASP A 63 4.30 43.22 25.55
N ILE A 64 3.71 42.03 25.52
CA ILE A 64 3.60 41.15 26.69
C ILE A 64 4.79 40.20 26.69
N ASN A 65 5.71 40.38 27.63
CA ASN A 65 6.76 39.41 27.91
C ASN A 65 6.72 39.04 29.40
N ILE A 66 6.23 37.84 29.65
CA ILE A 66 6.13 37.23 30.97
C ILE A 66 7.06 36.01 31.04
N ASP A 67 8.19 36.03 30.33
CA ASP A 67 9.16 34.93 30.34
C ASP A 67 9.63 34.62 31.78
N GLN A 68 9.83 33.34 32.07
CA GLN A 68 10.22 32.84 33.39
C GLN A 68 9.31 33.32 34.53
N CYS A 69 8.00 33.47 34.25
CA CYS A 69 7.01 33.89 35.24
C CYS A 69 6.01 32.78 35.60
N TYR A 70 5.41 32.92 36.77
CA TYR A 70 4.25 32.18 37.24
C TYR A 70 3.03 33.09 37.18
N VAL A 71 1.97 32.64 36.49
CA VAL A 71 0.71 33.36 36.30
C VAL A 71 -0.44 32.50 36.80
N GLU A 72 -1.22 33.03 37.74
CA GLU A 72 -2.36 32.32 38.32
C GLU A 72 -3.69 32.77 37.68
N ASN A 73 -4.52 31.83 37.23
CA ASN A 73 -5.88 32.08 36.72
C ASN A 73 -5.96 33.13 35.57
N PHE A 74 -5.00 33.12 34.65
CA PHE A 74 -5.07 33.94 33.43
C PHE A 74 -6.28 33.54 32.56
N SER A 75 -7.14 34.50 32.24
CA SER A 75 -8.34 34.27 31.43
C SER A 75 -8.80 35.53 30.69
N LEU A 76 -8.79 35.46 29.36
CA LEU A 76 -9.33 36.52 28.52
C LEU A 76 -10.84 36.67 28.65
N SER A 77 -11.57 35.64 29.07
CA SER A 77 -12.98 35.77 29.47
C SER A 77 -13.14 36.65 30.72
N SER A 78 -12.28 36.49 31.74
CA SER A 78 -12.26 37.37 32.91
C SER A 78 -11.87 38.79 32.55
N TYR A 79 -10.89 38.98 31.65
CA TYR A 79 -10.54 40.29 31.09
C TYR A 79 -11.74 40.95 30.39
N ARG A 80 -12.41 40.23 29.49
CA ARG A 80 -13.61 40.75 28.79
C ARG A 80 -14.68 41.16 29.80
N GLN A 81 -14.93 40.34 30.81
CA GLN A 81 -15.91 40.64 31.86
C GLN A 81 -15.52 41.90 32.66
N SER A 82 -14.25 42.04 33.06
CA SER A 82 -13.79 43.19 33.85
C SER A 82 -13.80 44.50 33.06
N ARG A 83 -13.70 44.42 31.73
CA ARG A 83 -13.77 45.56 30.81
C ARG A 83 -15.15 45.79 30.17
N GLY A 84 -16.18 45.02 30.57
CA GLY A 84 -17.53 45.17 30.03
C GLY A 84 -17.67 44.83 28.54
N LYS A 85 -16.79 43.96 28.02
CA LYS A 85 -16.76 43.51 26.62
C LYS A 85 -17.70 42.33 26.37
N ALA A 86 -18.11 42.14 25.11
CA ALA A 86 -18.90 40.96 24.74
C ALA A 86 -18.05 39.68 24.92
N LYS A 87 -18.69 38.53 25.19
CA LYS A 87 -17.98 37.27 25.49
C LYS A 87 -17.07 36.78 24.35
N ASP A 88 -17.44 37.10 23.12
CA ASP A 88 -16.79 36.73 21.87
C ASP A 88 -16.04 37.91 21.23
N GLU A 89 -15.95 39.05 21.92
CA GLU A 89 -15.23 40.21 21.42
C GLU A 89 -13.72 39.89 21.27
N PRO A 90 -13.13 40.06 20.07
CA PRO A 90 -11.72 39.76 19.86
C PRO A 90 -10.82 40.64 20.71
N VAL A 91 -9.88 40.01 21.43
CA VAL A 91 -8.91 40.70 22.28
C VAL A 91 -7.58 40.78 21.53
N LYS A 92 -7.08 41.99 21.31
CA LYS A 92 -5.82 42.20 20.57
C LYS A 92 -4.65 42.16 21.52
N ILE A 93 -3.64 41.35 21.20
CA ILE A 93 -2.35 41.32 21.88
C ILE A 93 -1.28 41.66 20.86
N HIS A 94 -0.44 42.66 21.16
CA HIS A 94 0.54 43.16 20.20
C HIS A 94 1.61 42.10 19.91
N SER A 95 2.36 41.68 20.93
CA SER A 95 3.24 40.50 20.90
C SER A 95 3.15 39.76 22.25
N PHE A 96 3.51 38.48 22.27
CA PHE A 96 3.37 37.64 23.46
C PHE A 96 4.51 36.62 23.60
N SER A 97 5.24 36.72 24.71
CA SER A 97 6.25 35.73 25.11
C SER A 97 6.02 35.28 26.55
N ALA A 98 5.94 33.97 26.73
CA ALA A 98 5.84 33.27 28.00
C ALA A 98 6.80 32.06 28.01
N CYS A 99 8.03 32.29 27.53
CA CYS A 99 9.09 31.30 27.50
C CYS A 99 9.40 30.83 28.93
N GLU A 100 9.53 29.52 29.15
CA GLU A 100 9.81 28.92 30.47
C GLU A 100 8.84 29.37 31.58
N SER A 101 7.60 29.72 31.22
CA SER A 101 6.60 30.28 32.14
C SER A 101 5.57 29.26 32.57
N PHE A 102 4.94 29.49 33.72
CA PHE A 102 4.01 28.58 34.37
C PHE A 102 2.63 29.22 34.47
N PHE A 103 1.63 28.59 33.88
CA PHE A 103 0.22 28.93 34.02
C PHE A 103 -0.45 27.91 34.95
N ASP A 104 -1.04 28.38 36.04
CA ASP A 104 -1.84 27.56 36.95
C ASP A 104 -3.25 28.14 37.06
N ALA A 105 -4.23 27.42 36.54
CA ALA A 105 -5.63 27.81 36.58
C ALA A 105 -6.46 26.79 37.33
N ARG A 106 -7.42 27.27 38.12
CA ARG A 106 -8.38 26.37 38.81
C ARG A 106 -9.28 25.61 37.85
N VAL A 107 -9.64 26.23 36.73
CA VAL A 107 -10.57 25.68 35.74
C VAL A 107 -9.96 25.71 34.35
N ILE A 108 -9.52 26.88 33.90
CA ILE A 108 -9.04 27.06 32.52
C ILE A 108 -8.02 28.21 32.43
N THR A 109 -6.94 27.99 31.69
CA THR A 109 -6.09 29.05 31.15
C THR A 109 -6.66 29.44 29.80
N ASP A 110 -7.29 30.62 29.72
CA ASP A 110 -8.14 30.98 28.59
C ASP A 110 -7.51 32.11 27.74
N PHE A 111 -7.11 31.75 26.53
CA PHE A 111 -6.68 32.67 25.47
C PHE A 111 -7.74 32.83 24.36
N SER A 112 -8.96 32.29 24.52
CA SER A 112 -9.96 32.28 23.46
C SER A 112 -10.29 33.67 22.90
N PHE A 113 -10.59 33.71 21.60
CA PHE A 113 -10.84 34.96 20.84
C PHE A 113 -9.69 35.98 20.93
N CYS A 114 -8.45 35.52 21.13
CA CYS A 114 -7.28 36.39 21.04
C CYS A 114 -6.87 36.63 19.58
N HIS A 115 -6.38 37.83 19.28
CA HIS A 115 -5.71 38.17 18.03
C HIS A 115 -4.28 38.65 18.35
N PHE A 116 -3.29 37.80 18.06
CA PHE A 116 -1.87 38.15 18.14
C PHE A 116 -1.45 38.89 16.88
N LEU A 117 -1.08 40.17 17.01
CA LEU A 117 -0.87 41.09 15.89
C LEU A 117 0.52 40.95 15.26
N GLN A 118 1.58 40.88 16.07
CA GLN A 118 2.98 40.99 15.63
C GLN A 118 3.92 40.14 16.51
N GLY A 119 5.11 39.86 15.98
CA GLY A 119 6.18 39.17 16.70
C GLY A 119 5.89 37.68 16.98
N PRO A 120 6.91 36.85 17.24
CA PRO A 120 6.69 35.44 17.52
C PRO A 120 5.80 35.28 18.76
N VAL A 121 4.83 34.37 18.69
CA VAL A 121 4.02 33.97 19.84
C VAL A 121 4.74 32.82 20.52
N ASN A 122 5.41 33.10 21.64
CA ASN A 122 6.38 32.20 22.22
C ASN A 122 5.88 31.58 23.53
N PHE A 123 5.64 30.28 23.50
CA PHE A 123 5.34 29.40 24.64
C PHE A 123 6.40 28.30 24.79
N HIS A 124 7.62 28.55 24.31
CA HIS A 124 8.74 27.62 24.42
C HIS A 124 8.95 27.20 25.88
N GLN A 125 8.92 25.91 26.17
CA GLN A 125 9.00 25.38 27.54
C GLN A 125 7.97 25.93 28.53
N ALA A 126 6.82 26.41 28.07
CA ALA A 126 5.72 26.82 28.95
C ALA A 126 5.06 25.62 29.63
N PHE A 127 4.65 25.78 30.88
CA PHE A 127 3.98 24.78 31.69
C PHE A 127 2.56 25.22 32.01
N PHE A 128 1.56 24.50 31.49
CA PHE A 128 0.17 24.65 31.88
C PHE A 128 -0.14 23.54 32.90
N LEU A 129 -0.12 23.90 34.18
CA LEU A 129 -0.08 22.96 35.30
C LEU A 129 -1.45 22.37 35.67
N ASN A 130 -2.42 23.22 35.98
CA ASN A 130 -3.82 22.84 36.21
C ASN A 130 -4.75 23.61 35.29
N GLY A 131 -5.96 23.07 35.17
CA GLY A 131 -7.02 23.61 34.32
C GLY A 131 -6.83 23.24 32.86
N GLU A 132 -7.93 23.34 32.11
CA GLU A 132 -7.93 23.19 30.66
C GLU A 132 -7.18 24.36 30.01
N VAL A 133 -6.79 24.24 28.74
CA VAL A 133 -6.18 25.34 27.98
C VAL A 133 -6.96 25.59 26.71
N SER A 134 -7.38 26.84 26.48
CA SER A 134 -8.17 27.21 25.30
C SER A 134 -7.49 28.32 24.52
N PHE A 135 -7.23 28.01 23.25
CA PHE A 135 -6.89 28.93 22.16
C PHE A 135 -8.01 28.93 21.10
N SER A 136 -9.25 28.62 21.50
CA SER A 136 -10.37 28.55 20.57
C SER A 136 -10.68 29.92 19.96
N ASN A 137 -10.97 29.93 18.65
CA ASN A 137 -11.17 31.15 17.86
C ASN A 137 -9.99 32.16 17.93
N CYS A 138 -8.77 31.73 18.25
CA CYS A 138 -7.60 32.60 18.20
C CYS A 138 -7.14 32.87 16.77
N SER A 139 -6.66 34.09 16.51
CA SER A 139 -5.91 34.45 15.32
C SER A 139 -4.45 34.69 15.69
N PHE A 140 -3.57 33.84 15.18
CA PHE A 140 -2.13 34.02 15.20
C PHE A 140 -1.80 34.66 13.85
N GLY A 141 -1.32 35.91 13.85
CA GLY A 141 -0.98 36.63 12.63
C GLY A 141 0.12 35.93 11.81
N THR A 142 0.89 36.69 11.02
CA THR A 142 1.92 36.10 10.16
C THR A 142 3.17 35.63 10.90
N CYS A 143 3.15 35.56 12.22
CA CYS A 143 4.31 35.27 13.06
C CYS A 143 4.47 33.78 13.38
N ASP A 144 5.70 33.39 13.68
CA ASP A 144 6.00 32.05 14.16
C ASP A 144 5.36 31.82 15.54
N VAL A 145 4.82 30.63 15.77
CA VAL A 145 4.20 30.23 17.02
C VAL A 145 4.97 29.02 17.56
N ASP A 146 5.59 29.19 18.73
CA ASP A 146 6.45 28.16 19.33
C ASP A 146 5.86 27.62 20.63
N PHE A 147 5.34 26.39 20.60
CA PHE A 147 4.99 25.58 21.77
C PHE A 147 6.01 24.46 22.02
N SER A 148 7.20 24.54 21.43
CA SER A 148 8.21 23.50 21.57
C SER A 148 8.51 23.27 23.04
N TYR A 149 8.53 21.99 23.43
CA TYR A 149 8.74 21.56 24.80
C TYR A 149 7.72 22.06 25.83
N ALA A 150 6.59 22.63 25.40
CA ALA A 150 5.51 23.00 26.31
C ALA A 150 4.86 21.75 26.94
N ILE A 151 4.32 21.91 28.14
CA ILE A 151 3.65 20.84 28.89
C ILE A 151 2.23 21.26 29.22
N PHE A 152 1.24 20.57 28.67
CA PHE A 152 -0.19 20.72 28.98
C PHE A 152 -0.62 19.63 29.95
N LYS A 153 -0.35 19.77 31.25
CA LYS A 153 -0.43 18.68 32.23
C LYS A 153 -1.84 18.12 32.40
N ASN A 154 -2.88 18.97 32.38
CA ASN A 154 -4.27 18.54 32.42
C ASN A 154 -4.65 17.71 31.19
N GLY A 155 -4.17 18.07 30.00
CA GLY A 155 -4.40 17.32 28.76
C GLY A 155 -5.58 17.79 27.90
N ASN A 156 -6.56 18.49 28.47
CA ASN A 156 -7.63 19.14 27.70
C ASN A 156 -7.11 20.44 27.07
N VAL A 157 -6.95 20.44 25.75
CA VAL A 157 -6.43 21.57 24.98
C VAL A 157 -7.32 21.84 23.77
N ASP A 158 -7.79 23.06 23.62
CA ASP A 158 -8.71 23.47 22.56
C ASP A 158 -8.11 24.55 21.65
N PHE A 159 -7.76 24.18 20.43
CA PHE A 159 -7.38 25.06 19.32
C PHE A 159 -8.49 25.15 18.26
N SER A 160 -9.72 24.75 18.59
CA SER A 160 -10.80 24.73 17.60
C SER A 160 -11.05 26.12 17.01
N LYS A 161 -11.21 26.16 15.69
CA LYS A 161 -11.35 27.39 14.89
C LYS A 161 -10.18 28.39 15.04
N ALA A 162 -9.03 27.97 15.57
CA ALA A 162 -7.83 28.80 15.54
C ALA A 162 -7.35 29.01 14.09
N PHE A 163 -6.81 30.18 13.82
CA PHE A 163 -6.31 30.59 12.52
C PHE A 163 -4.86 31.04 12.64
N PHE A 164 -3.97 30.38 11.90
CA PHE A 164 -2.57 30.75 11.75
C PHE A 164 -2.41 31.33 10.33
N GLU A 165 -1.99 32.59 10.19
CA GLU A 165 -1.99 33.24 8.87
C GLU A 165 -0.81 32.82 7.98
N GLY A 166 0.34 32.46 8.54
CA GLY A 166 1.48 32.04 7.71
C GLY A 166 2.77 31.61 8.40
N GLY A 167 3.04 32.02 9.64
CA GLY A 167 4.27 31.62 10.32
C GLY A 167 4.36 30.12 10.60
N ASN A 168 5.54 29.65 10.97
CA ASN A 168 5.75 28.27 11.37
C ASN A 168 5.07 28.00 12.71
N LEU A 169 4.51 26.80 12.87
CA LEU A 169 3.93 26.33 14.12
C LEU A 169 4.69 25.13 14.63
N SER A 170 5.25 25.23 15.83
CA SER A 170 5.99 24.12 16.45
C SER A 170 5.33 23.65 17.74
N PHE A 171 4.97 22.38 17.77
CA PHE A 171 4.69 21.56 18.96
C PHE A 171 5.77 20.50 19.16
N LYS A 172 7.00 20.80 18.73
CA LYS A 172 8.12 19.85 18.81
C LYS A 172 8.41 19.51 20.26
N ASN A 173 8.46 18.21 20.60
CA ASN A 173 8.65 17.72 21.97
C ASN A 173 7.61 18.22 23.00
N THR A 174 6.45 18.70 22.55
CA THR A 174 5.35 19.08 23.45
C THR A 174 4.77 17.83 24.12
N ILE A 175 4.37 17.95 25.38
CA ILE A 175 3.68 16.89 26.13
C ILE A 175 2.27 17.37 26.45
N PHE A 176 1.28 16.72 25.85
CA PHE A 176 -0.12 16.83 26.23
C PHE A 176 -0.45 15.72 27.23
N GLY A 177 -1.04 16.09 28.36
CA GLY A 177 -1.52 15.16 29.39
C GLY A 177 -2.74 14.34 28.94
N GLN A 178 -3.46 13.81 29.92
CA GLN A 178 -4.63 12.96 29.69
C GLN A 178 -5.88 13.80 29.44
N GLY A 179 -6.42 13.77 28.23
CA GLY A 179 -7.56 14.61 27.87
C GLY A 179 -7.73 14.77 26.37
N THR A 180 -8.68 15.60 25.97
CA THR A 180 -9.02 15.83 24.56
C THR A 180 -8.14 16.92 23.96
N LYS A 181 -7.57 16.67 22.78
CA LYS A 181 -6.79 17.64 22.00
C LYS A 181 -7.58 18.02 20.77
N ASN A 182 -8.23 19.18 20.82
CA ASN A 182 -9.20 19.60 19.83
C ASN A 182 -8.60 20.65 18.87
N PHE A 183 -8.41 20.28 17.62
CA PHE A 183 -8.00 21.12 16.48
C PHE A 183 -9.09 21.19 15.40
N GLN A 184 -10.34 21.02 15.79
CA GLN A 184 -11.46 21.01 14.86
C GLN A 184 -11.63 22.39 14.20
N TYR A 185 -11.77 22.42 12.87
CA TYR A 185 -11.84 23.65 12.06
C TYR A 185 -10.61 24.58 12.18
N THR A 186 -9.48 24.10 12.71
CA THR A 186 -8.24 24.88 12.76
C THR A 186 -7.68 25.07 11.36
N ARG A 187 -7.15 26.26 11.07
CA ARG A 187 -6.49 26.60 9.81
C ARG A 187 -5.02 26.92 10.09
N PHE A 188 -4.10 26.03 9.70
CA PHE A 188 -2.70 26.07 10.13
C PHE A 188 -1.77 26.99 9.31
N GLY A 189 -2.27 27.79 8.36
CA GLY A 189 -1.43 28.72 7.59
C GLY A 189 -0.44 28.03 6.67
N LYS A 190 0.45 28.79 6.01
CA LYS A 190 1.38 28.25 4.98
C LYS A 190 2.76 27.81 5.49
N GLY A 191 3.09 28.07 6.75
CA GLY A 191 4.38 27.70 7.36
C GLY A 191 4.53 26.19 7.60
N GLU A 192 5.65 25.77 8.17
CA GLU A 192 5.86 24.39 8.63
C GLU A 192 5.01 24.10 9.88
N LYS A 193 4.40 22.90 9.97
CA LYS A 193 3.66 22.43 11.15
C LYS A 193 4.39 21.25 11.75
N ASN A 194 5.04 21.48 12.88
CA ASN A 194 5.99 20.54 13.46
C ASN A 194 5.50 19.97 14.79
N PHE A 195 5.00 18.73 14.75
CA PHE A 195 4.63 17.90 15.91
C PHE A 195 5.68 16.80 16.16
N THR A 196 6.93 17.00 15.75
CA THR A 196 7.98 15.97 15.86
C THR A 196 8.21 15.62 17.32
N ASN A 197 8.14 14.32 17.64
CA ASN A 197 8.28 13.78 19.00
C ASN A 197 7.33 14.42 20.02
N ALA A 198 6.16 14.90 19.59
CA ALA A 198 5.09 15.30 20.49
C ALA A 198 4.45 14.08 21.16
N GLU A 199 4.13 14.18 22.45
CA GLU A 199 3.38 13.19 23.21
C GLU A 199 1.94 13.69 23.37
N PHE A 200 1.01 13.13 22.61
CA PHE A 200 -0.42 13.36 22.81
C PHE A 200 -0.90 12.30 23.79
N GLY A 201 -0.79 12.44 25.11
CA GLY A 201 -1.19 11.41 26.07
C GLY A 201 -2.62 10.84 25.86
N GLU A 202 -3.11 9.97 26.75
CA GLU A 202 -4.45 9.36 26.59
C GLU A 202 -5.56 10.40 26.36
N GLY A 203 -6.63 9.99 25.66
CA GLY A 203 -7.75 10.83 25.22
C GLY A 203 -7.73 11.14 23.72
N ASP A 204 -8.85 11.65 23.22
CA ASP A 204 -9.08 11.83 21.79
C ASP A 204 -8.26 12.99 21.20
N SER A 205 -7.77 12.80 19.98
CA SER A 205 -7.08 13.83 19.18
C SER A 205 -7.90 14.13 17.93
N ILE A 206 -8.46 15.33 17.85
CA ILE A 206 -9.53 15.68 16.91
C ILE A 206 -9.03 16.76 15.95
N PHE A 207 -8.85 16.41 14.69
CA PHE A 207 -8.47 17.29 13.57
C PHE A 207 -9.57 17.37 12.49
N ILE A 208 -10.82 17.13 12.87
CA ILE A 208 -11.96 17.13 11.96
C ILE A 208 -12.09 18.49 11.27
N ASN A 209 -12.22 18.50 9.94
CA ASN A 209 -12.27 19.72 9.12
C ASN A 209 -11.09 20.68 9.34
N ALA A 210 -9.94 20.21 9.84
CA ALA A 210 -8.75 21.01 9.92
C ALA A 210 -8.15 21.26 8.52
N ASP A 211 -7.72 22.49 8.26
CA ASP A 211 -7.04 22.87 7.02
C ASP A 211 -5.58 23.17 7.32
N PHE A 212 -4.73 22.18 7.04
CA PHE A 212 -3.29 22.31 7.21
C PHE A 212 -2.66 23.26 6.20
N ASN A 213 -3.37 23.68 5.13
CA ASN A 213 -2.84 24.54 4.07
C ASN A 213 -1.50 24.02 3.49
N ASP A 214 -0.83 24.82 2.67
CA ASP A 214 0.48 24.47 2.11
C ASP A 214 1.57 24.44 3.19
N GLY A 215 2.69 23.78 2.90
CA GLY A 215 3.83 23.64 3.82
C GLY A 215 3.96 22.23 4.39
N ASP A 216 5.16 21.89 4.85
CA ASP A 216 5.46 20.57 5.40
C ASP A 216 4.75 20.36 6.75
N VAL A 217 4.19 19.16 6.95
CA VAL A 217 3.54 18.74 8.20
C VAL A 217 4.25 17.49 8.72
N SER A 218 4.77 17.56 9.96
CA SER A 218 5.49 16.43 10.54
C SER A 218 4.95 16.01 11.91
N PHE A 219 4.52 14.77 12.01
CA PHE A 219 4.23 14.02 13.24
C PHE A 219 5.29 12.95 13.50
N LYS A 220 6.50 13.13 12.95
CA LYS A 220 7.57 12.13 13.01
C LYS A 220 7.89 11.78 14.46
N ILE A 221 7.86 10.49 14.80
CA ILE A 221 8.11 9.97 16.16
C ILE A 221 7.09 10.47 17.21
N ALA A 222 5.98 11.09 16.79
CA ALA A 222 4.91 11.43 17.71
C ALA A 222 4.27 10.16 18.30
N ARG A 223 3.72 10.29 19.51
CA ARG A 223 3.01 9.22 20.23
C ARG A 223 1.61 9.70 20.56
N PHE A 224 0.61 9.09 19.96
CA PHE A 224 -0.79 9.25 20.33
C PHE A 224 -1.11 8.17 21.35
N GLY A 225 -1.56 8.54 22.55
CA GLY A 225 -1.94 7.59 23.59
C GLY A 225 -3.23 6.85 23.25
N LYS A 226 -3.80 6.14 24.22
CA LYS A 226 -5.10 5.47 24.04
C LYS A 226 -6.20 6.51 23.81
N GLY A 227 -6.92 6.43 22.70
CA GLY A 227 -7.95 7.39 22.31
C GLY A 227 -8.19 7.37 20.81
N ASN A 228 -9.28 7.97 20.35
CA ASN A 228 -9.56 8.07 18.93
C ASN A 228 -8.74 9.21 18.30
N ILE A 229 -8.23 8.97 17.11
CA ILE A 229 -7.46 9.92 16.32
C ILE A 229 -8.24 10.20 15.04
N ASP A 230 -8.76 11.41 14.91
CA ASP A 230 -9.76 11.73 13.89
C ASP A 230 -9.30 12.90 13.01
N PHE A 231 -8.93 12.60 11.77
CA PHE A 231 -8.55 13.55 10.73
C PHE A 231 -9.64 13.71 9.66
N ARG A 232 -10.88 13.26 9.92
CA ARG A 232 -11.92 13.25 8.88
C ARG A 232 -12.16 14.61 8.26
N PHE A 233 -12.31 14.62 6.95
CA PHE A 233 -12.53 15.84 6.15
C PHE A 233 -11.42 16.90 6.28
N SER A 234 -10.26 16.55 6.86
CA SER A 234 -9.13 17.46 6.89
C SER A 234 -8.49 17.61 5.51
N ARG A 235 -7.81 18.73 5.31
CA ARG A 235 -7.06 19.02 4.08
C ARG A 235 -5.61 19.29 4.43
N PHE A 236 -4.71 18.64 3.71
CA PHE A 236 -3.30 18.97 3.65
C PHE A 236 -3.04 19.61 2.28
N GLY A 237 -2.45 20.80 2.26
CA GLY A 237 -2.11 21.52 1.03
C GLY A 237 -0.86 20.94 0.36
N GLU A 238 -0.17 21.76 -0.44
CA GLU A 238 1.06 21.32 -1.09
C GLU A 238 2.21 21.21 -0.08
N GLY A 239 2.80 20.02 0.07
CA GLY A 239 3.88 19.78 1.02
C GLY A 239 4.11 18.29 1.29
N ASN A 240 5.14 17.97 2.07
CA ASN A 240 5.37 16.62 2.57
C ASN A 240 4.66 16.42 3.90
N ILE A 241 4.03 15.25 4.05
CA ILE A 241 3.32 14.85 5.26
C ILE A 241 4.03 13.64 5.85
N ASN A 242 4.49 13.76 7.09
CA ASN A 242 5.41 12.80 7.67
C ASN A 242 4.94 12.26 9.03
N PHE A 243 4.42 11.04 9.02
CA PHE A 243 4.10 10.17 10.16
C PHE A 243 5.13 9.04 10.33
N GLU A 244 6.38 9.24 9.91
CA GLU A 244 7.43 8.22 10.04
C GLU A 244 7.68 7.90 11.52
N ARG A 245 7.64 6.61 11.87
CA ARG A 245 7.83 6.12 13.25
C ARG A 245 6.82 6.68 14.27
N THR A 246 5.68 7.18 13.81
CA THR A 246 4.58 7.57 14.69
C THR A 246 3.98 6.32 15.34
N ASP A 247 3.69 6.42 16.63
CA ASP A 247 2.93 5.44 17.38
C ASP A 247 1.51 5.96 17.53
N PHE A 248 0.54 5.32 16.88
CA PHE A 248 -0.88 5.66 16.98
C PHE A 248 -1.57 4.96 18.17
N SER A 249 -0.87 4.03 18.85
CA SER A 249 -1.37 3.23 19.97
C SER A 249 -2.75 2.60 19.71
N GLU A 250 -3.48 2.26 20.78
CA GLU A 250 -4.81 1.65 20.71
C GLU A 250 -5.90 2.72 20.54
N GLY A 251 -6.79 2.51 19.56
CA GLY A 251 -7.89 3.43 19.27
C GLY A 251 -8.22 3.44 17.79
N LYS A 252 -9.38 4.00 17.42
CA LYS A 252 -9.75 4.18 16.02
C LYS A 252 -8.91 5.30 15.42
N VAL A 253 -8.35 5.06 14.23
CA VAL A 253 -7.60 6.06 13.46
C VAL A 253 -8.35 6.34 12.17
N ASP A 254 -8.89 7.55 12.02
CA ASP A 254 -9.78 7.90 10.93
C ASP A 254 -9.22 9.03 10.06
N PHE A 255 -8.73 8.66 8.88
CA PHE A 255 -8.32 9.53 7.77
C PHE A 255 -9.34 9.50 6.62
N SER A 256 -10.61 9.16 6.88
CA SER A 256 -11.61 9.12 5.81
C SER A 256 -11.88 10.53 5.24
N LYS A 257 -12.00 10.59 3.91
CA LYS A 257 -12.26 11.80 3.13
C LYS A 257 -11.23 12.92 3.35
N VAL A 258 -9.98 12.55 3.67
CA VAL A 258 -8.87 13.50 3.72
C VAL A 258 -8.41 13.86 2.30
N ASP A 259 -8.17 15.15 2.05
CA ASP A 259 -7.50 15.63 0.83
C ASP A 259 -6.02 15.83 1.14
N PHE A 260 -5.15 14.93 0.67
CA PHE A 260 -3.70 15.04 0.79
C PHE A 260 -3.07 15.94 -0.28
N SER A 261 -3.88 16.55 -1.15
CA SER A 261 -3.46 17.40 -2.28
C SER A 261 -2.39 16.77 -3.16
N ARG A 262 -1.13 17.19 -3.03
CA ARG A 262 0.01 16.70 -3.80
C ARG A 262 1.21 16.55 -2.88
N GLY A 263 2.03 15.55 -3.13
CA GLY A 263 3.31 15.37 -2.45
C GLY A 263 3.53 13.97 -1.91
N LYS A 264 4.44 13.85 -0.95
CA LYS A 264 4.76 12.59 -0.30
C LYS A 264 4.09 12.51 1.06
N VAL A 265 3.30 11.45 1.26
CA VAL A 265 2.72 11.08 2.56
C VAL A 265 3.44 9.83 3.07
N SER A 266 4.04 9.89 4.26
CA SER A 266 4.83 8.77 4.78
C SER A 266 4.40 8.35 6.18
N TYR A 267 3.95 7.11 6.29
CA TYR A 267 3.69 6.36 7.53
C TYR A 267 4.77 5.29 7.76
N ASN A 268 5.94 5.45 7.16
CA ASN A 268 6.96 4.40 7.17
C ASN A 268 7.38 4.08 8.61
N ARG A 269 7.44 2.78 8.94
CA ARG A 269 7.75 2.28 10.29
C ARG A 269 6.81 2.81 11.38
N ALA A 270 5.64 3.31 11.01
CA ALA A 270 4.61 3.64 11.99
C ALA A 270 4.05 2.36 12.63
N VAL A 271 3.45 2.51 13.79
CA VAL A 271 2.76 1.46 14.52
C VAL A 271 1.33 1.91 14.75
N PHE A 272 0.38 1.16 14.20
CA PHE A 272 -1.03 1.28 14.51
C PHE A 272 -1.41 0.17 15.48
N GLY A 273 -2.22 0.49 16.50
CA GLY A 273 -2.78 -0.52 17.41
C GLY A 273 -3.92 -1.30 16.78
N SER A 274 -4.75 -1.89 17.63
CA SER A 274 -5.77 -2.87 17.22
C SER A 274 -7.13 -2.26 16.85
N GLY A 275 -7.24 -0.92 16.88
CA GLY A 275 -8.44 -0.24 16.43
C GLY A 275 -8.58 -0.20 14.90
N GLU A 276 -9.78 0.12 14.43
CA GLU A 276 -10.07 0.31 13.00
C GLU A 276 -9.23 1.46 12.42
N ILE A 277 -8.69 1.24 11.22
CA ILE A 277 -7.87 2.21 10.49
C ILE A 277 -8.60 2.53 9.19
N ASN A 278 -9.10 3.76 9.08
CA ASN A 278 -9.96 4.16 7.98
C ASN A 278 -9.31 5.24 7.10
N PHE A 279 -9.20 4.99 5.80
CA PHE A 279 -8.77 5.91 4.75
C PHE A 279 -9.83 6.04 3.64
N GLU A 280 -11.08 5.62 3.91
CA GLU A 280 -12.15 5.59 2.93
C GLU A 280 -12.33 6.97 2.26
N GLY A 281 -12.35 6.99 0.92
CA GLY A 281 -12.58 8.22 0.15
C GLY A 281 -11.46 9.26 0.27
N ALA A 282 -10.27 8.91 0.79
CA ALA A 282 -9.14 9.82 0.81
C ALA A 282 -8.62 10.07 -0.62
N SER A 283 -8.12 11.28 -0.87
CA SER A 283 -7.65 11.72 -2.19
C SER A 283 -6.20 12.21 -2.18
N LEU A 284 -5.47 11.91 -3.26
CA LEU A 284 -4.09 12.34 -3.50
C LEU A 284 -3.92 12.53 -5.01
N LYS A 285 -3.86 13.79 -5.45
CA LYS A 285 -3.93 14.16 -6.88
C LYS A 285 -2.68 13.75 -7.66
N GLU A 286 -1.54 13.70 -6.98
CA GLU A 286 -0.23 13.34 -7.50
C GLU A 286 0.76 13.08 -6.36
N GLY A 287 1.65 12.10 -6.52
CA GLY A 287 2.70 11.77 -5.55
C GLY A 287 2.59 10.35 -5.03
N LYS A 288 2.88 10.13 -3.74
CA LYS A 288 2.80 8.79 -3.15
C LYS A 288 2.47 8.79 -1.67
N ILE A 289 1.71 7.80 -1.25
CA ILE A 289 1.52 7.42 0.14
C ILE A 289 2.30 6.13 0.43
N SER A 290 3.03 6.10 1.55
CA SER A 290 3.98 5.03 1.85
C SER A 290 3.85 4.55 3.29
N PHE A 291 3.61 3.24 3.45
CA PHE A 291 3.49 2.49 4.69
C PHE A 291 4.58 1.41 4.80
N MET A 292 5.79 1.67 4.30
CA MET A 292 6.85 0.66 4.30
C MET A 292 7.27 0.27 5.71
N ASN A 293 7.33 -1.04 5.98
CA ASN A 293 7.64 -1.61 7.31
C ASN A 293 6.70 -1.14 8.42
N THR A 294 5.49 -0.70 8.08
CA THR A 294 4.44 -0.34 9.04
C THR A 294 3.91 -1.58 9.74
N VAL A 295 3.51 -1.42 10.99
CA VAL A 295 2.80 -2.45 11.74
C VAL A 295 1.35 -2.01 11.86
N PHE A 296 0.46 -2.79 11.26
CA PHE A 296 -0.97 -2.69 11.46
C PHE A 296 -1.37 -3.71 12.53
N GLY A 297 -2.20 -3.30 13.49
CA GLY A 297 -2.77 -4.20 14.49
C GLY A 297 -3.91 -5.04 13.92
N ASP A 298 -4.77 -5.54 14.82
CA ASP A 298 -5.84 -6.48 14.48
C ASP A 298 -7.11 -5.85 13.90
N GLY A 299 -7.23 -4.53 13.90
CA GLY A 299 -8.37 -3.82 13.35
C GLY A 299 -8.44 -3.87 11.83
N ASP A 300 -9.63 -3.61 11.29
CA ASP A 300 -9.83 -3.51 9.84
C ASP A 300 -9.06 -2.33 9.25
N LEU A 301 -8.49 -2.54 8.07
CA LEU A 301 -7.75 -1.57 7.29
C LEU A 301 -8.54 -1.21 6.02
N ASN A 302 -9.24 -0.09 6.09
CA ASN A 302 -10.17 0.36 5.07
C ASN A 302 -9.50 1.41 4.16
N PHE A 303 -9.19 1.04 2.92
CA PHE A 303 -8.75 1.92 1.83
C PHE A 303 -9.77 1.93 0.69
N GLU A 304 -11.07 1.84 0.99
CA GLU A 304 -12.12 1.82 -0.03
C GLU A 304 -12.29 3.20 -0.67
N TYR A 305 -12.60 3.22 -1.96
CA TYR A 305 -12.86 4.43 -2.75
C TYR A 305 -11.76 5.50 -2.72
N LEU A 306 -10.48 5.11 -2.62
CA LEU A 306 -9.37 6.06 -2.77
C LEU A 306 -9.40 6.75 -4.14
N GLU A 307 -9.07 8.04 -4.17
CA GLU A 307 -8.99 8.86 -5.39
C GLU A 307 -7.54 9.25 -5.71
N PHE A 308 -6.74 8.26 -6.12
CA PHE A 308 -5.29 8.33 -6.35
C PHE A 308 -4.91 8.11 -7.82
N ASP A 309 -5.72 8.53 -8.81
CA ASP A 309 -5.53 8.26 -10.24
C ASP A 309 -4.10 8.49 -10.79
N ARG A 310 -3.30 9.35 -10.16
CA ARG A 310 -1.89 9.64 -10.51
C ARG A 310 -0.95 9.54 -9.31
N ALA A 311 -1.31 8.73 -8.31
CA ALA A 311 -0.54 8.57 -7.10
C ALA A 311 -0.38 7.09 -6.71
N ASP A 312 0.75 6.81 -6.06
CA ASP A 312 1.13 5.45 -5.66
C ASP A 312 0.78 5.16 -4.21
N ALA A 313 0.32 3.95 -3.93
CA ALA A 313 0.17 3.39 -2.60
C ALA A 313 1.21 2.28 -2.36
N ILE A 314 2.14 2.49 -1.43
CA ILE A 314 3.26 1.58 -1.16
C ILE A 314 3.13 1.01 0.25
N LEU A 315 2.83 -0.28 0.38
CA LEU A 315 2.72 -1.02 1.64
C LEU A 315 3.76 -2.15 1.74
N ASP A 316 4.92 -1.96 1.13
CA ASP A 316 5.98 -2.98 1.12
C ASP A 316 6.48 -3.34 2.52
N LYS A 317 6.61 -4.64 2.78
CA LYS A 317 7.05 -5.21 4.07
C LYS A 317 6.18 -4.78 5.25
N ALA A 318 4.94 -4.37 5.00
CA ALA A 318 3.99 -4.11 6.06
C ALA A 318 3.64 -5.41 6.78
N ARG A 319 3.40 -5.30 8.09
CA ARG A 319 2.88 -6.40 8.91
C ARG A 319 1.42 -6.11 9.20
N TYR A 320 0.56 -7.08 8.90
CA TYR A 320 -0.88 -7.00 9.10
C TYR A 320 -1.30 -7.90 10.26
N GLY A 321 -2.26 -7.46 11.06
CA GLY A 321 -2.91 -8.27 12.10
C GLY A 321 -4.01 -9.15 11.54
N ASN A 322 -5.13 -9.29 12.25
CA ASN A 322 -6.24 -10.18 11.88
C ASN A 322 -7.39 -9.52 11.07
N GLY A 323 -7.46 -8.19 11.00
CA GLY A 323 -8.53 -7.46 10.31
C GLY A 323 -8.52 -7.58 8.78
N LYS A 324 -9.65 -7.24 8.17
CA LYS A 324 -9.81 -7.16 6.70
C LYS A 324 -8.94 -6.03 6.14
N ILE A 325 -8.35 -6.24 4.97
CA ILE A 325 -7.71 -5.19 4.17
C ILE A 325 -8.58 -4.95 2.94
N SER A 326 -9.00 -3.72 2.69
CA SER A 326 -9.92 -3.42 1.57
C SER A 326 -9.47 -2.24 0.72
N PHE A 327 -9.34 -2.45 -0.59
CA PHE A 327 -9.14 -1.42 -1.61
C PHE A 327 -10.35 -1.35 -2.57
N TYR A 328 -11.52 -1.80 -2.12
CA TYR A 328 -12.71 -1.89 -2.95
C TYR A 328 -13.07 -0.53 -3.56
N GLY A 329 -13.29 -0.51 -4.88
CA GLY A 329 -13.74 0.68 -5.60
C GLY A 329 -12.68 1.77 -5.78
N SER A 330 -11.45 1.54 -5.31
CA SER A 330 -10.37 2.53 -5.34
C SER A 330 -9.80 2.73 -6.74
N LYS A 331 -9.37 3.97 -7.02
CA LYS A 331 -8.64 4.36 -8.22
C LYS A 331 -7.24 4.81 -7.82
N LEU A 332 -6.21 4.21 -8.40
CA LEU A 332 -4.82 4.48 -8.03
C LEU A 332 -3.90 4.34 -9.25
N HIS A 333 -2.72 4.98 -9.23
CA HIS A 333 -1.71 4.72 -10.26
C HIS A 333 -1.09 3.34 -10.04
N SER A 334 -0.51 3.09 -8.86
CA SER A 334 0.03 1.79 -8.50
C SER A 334 -0.22 1.41 -7.04
N LEU A 335 -0.30 0.11 -6.77
CA LEU A 335 -0.35 -0.48 -5.44
C LEU A 335 0.79 -1.49 -5.30
N SER A 336 1.64 -1.30 -4.31
CA SER A 336 2.72 -2.25 -4.00
C SER A 336 2.53 -2.82 -2.60
N MET A 337 2.58 -4.14 -2.45
CA MET A 337 2.51 -4.84 -1.17
C MET A 337 3.67 -5.83 -1.01
N LYS A 338 4.82 -5.55 -1.65
CA LYS A 338 5.92 -6.50 -1.80
C LYS A 338 6.42 -7.05 -0.48
N ASN A 339 6.81 -8.33 -0.49
CA ASN A 339 7.46 -9.00 0.65
C ASN A 339 6.64 -8.89 1.96
N SER A 340 5.31 -8.83 1.85
CA SER A 340 4.39 -8.80 2.98
C SER A 340 3.70 -10.14 3.16
N VAL A 341 3.20 -10.40 4.36
CA VAL A 341 2.43 -11.61 4.68
C VAL A 341 0.96 -11.24 4.77
N LEU A 342 0.13 -11.76 3.86
CA LEU A 342 -1.31 -11.53 3.81
C LEU A 342 -2.03 -12.71 4.46
N ASN A 343 -2.37 -12.57 5.76
CA ASN A 343 -3.02 -13.62 6.55
C ASN A 343 -4.55 -13.47 6.61
N ASN A 344 -5.11 -12.50 5.90
CA ASN A 344 -6.46 -12.00 6.07
C ASN A 344 -7.16 -11.89 4.72
N TYR A 345 -8.48 -11.75 4.76
CA TYR A 345 -9.23 -11.32 3.60
C TYR A 345 -8.71 -9.97 3.10
N THR A 346 -8.13 -10.00 1.90
CA THR A 346 -7.52 -8.85 1.23
C THR A 346 -8.31 -8.58 -0.06
N ASP A 347 -9.15 -7.56 -0.03
CA ASP A 347 -9.99 -7.16 -1.15
C ASP A 347 -9.24 -6.16 -2.04
N LEU A 348 -8.84 -6.62 -3.22
CA LEU A 348 -8.13 -5.85 -4.25
C LEU A 348 -9.02 -5.62 -5.48
N ARG A 349 -10.34 -5.63 -5.31
CA ARG A 349 -11.30 -5.22 -6.36
C ARG A 349 -11.26 -3.70 -6.55
N VAL A 350 -10.16 -3.22 -7.13
CA VAL A 350 -9.95 -1.81 -7.45
C VAL A 350 -10.72 -1.44 -8.72
N ALA A 351 -11.25 -0.22 -8.79
CA ALA A 351 -11.95 0.27 -9.97
C ALA A 351 -10.96 0.54 -11.12
N LYS A 352 -9.78 1.08 -10.81
CA LYS A 352 -8.73 1.40 -11.79
C LYS A 352 -7.35 1.36 -11.15
N CYS A 353 -6.40 0.65 -11.76
CA CYS A 353 -5.00 0.63 -11.34
C CYS A 353 -4.06 0.28 -12.50
N ASP A 354 -2.93 0.97 -12.65
CA ASP A 354 -1.97 0.61 -13.69
C ASP A 354 -1.19 -0.65 -13.29
N SER A 355 -0.77 -0.75 -12.03
CA SER A 355 -0.07 -1.93 -11.55
C SER A 355 -0.35 -2.27 -10.09
N ILE A 356 -0.63 -3.55 -9.83
CA ILE A 356 -0.62 -4.13 -8.48
C ILE A 356 0.59 -5.05 -8.35
N ASP A 357 1.46 -4.81 -7.39
CA ASP A 357 2.67 -5.59 -7.17
C ASP A 357 2.61 -6.39 -5.87
N LEU A 358 2.40 -7.69 -6.02
CA LEU A 358 2.36 -8.67 -4.93
C LEU A 358 3.63 -9.53 -4.90
N SER A 359 4.73 -9.04 -5.48
CA SER A 359 5.97 -9.83 -5.57
C SER A 359 6.55 -10.16 -4.19
N GLY A 360 7.00 -11.40 -4.02
CA GLY A 360 7.58 -11.90 -2.76
C GLY A 360 6.59 -11.99 -1.58
N THR A 361 5.29 -11.80 -1.82
CA THR A 361 4.27 -11.92 -0.77
C THR A 361 4.04 -13.37 -0.36
N VAL A 362 3.60 -13.57 0.90
CA VAL A 362 3.07 -14.86 1.36
C VAL A 362 1.58 -14.69 1.59
N VAL A 363 0.76 -15.31 0.76
CA VAL A 363 -0.71 -15.28 0.88
C VAL A 363 -1.16 -16.52 1.63
N ARG A 364 -1.68 -16.36 2.85
CA ARG A 364 -2.17 -17.47 3.69
C ARG A 364 -3.68 -17.61 3.69
N ASP A 365 -4.41 -16.53 3.45
CA ASP A 365 -5.87 -16.52 3.39
C ASP A 365 -6.36 -16.17 1.97
N LEU A 366 -7.25 -15.20 1.80
CA LEU A 366 -7.91 -14.91 0.52
C LEU A 366 -7.53 -13.53 -0.03
N VAL A 367 -7.04 -13.50 -1.27
CA VAL A 367 -6.89 -12.27 -2.05
C VAL A 367 -7.99 -12.23 -3.12
N ASP A 368 -8.86 -11.22 -3.07
CA ASP A 368 -10.00 -11.10 -3.99
C ASP A 368 -9.77 -9.99 -5.02
N ILE A 369 -9.74 -10.37 -6.29
CA ILE A 369 -9.60 -9.48 -7.46
C ILE A 369 -10.76 -9.75 -8.44
N LYS A 370 -11.73 -10.58 -8.06
CA LYS A 370 -12.77 -11.06 -8.97
C LYS A 370 -13.80 -9.95 -9.20
N PRO A 371 -14.02 -9.51 -10.45
CA PRO A 371 -15.02 -8.48 -10.74
C PRO A 371 -16.42 -9.05 -10.52
N GLN A 372 -17.18 -8.44 -9.61
CA GLN A 372 -18.57 -8.79 -9.33
C GLN A 372 -19.46 -7.60 -9.65
N ASP A 373 -19.31 -6.54 -8.87
CA ASP A 373 -20.16 -5.34 -8.92
C ASP A 373 -19.75 -4.36 -10.03
N PHE A 374 -18.45 -4.26 -10.33
CA PHE A 374 -17.89 -3.43 -11.39
C PHE A 374 -16.70 -4.10 -12.09
N PRO A 375 -16.29 -3.64 -13.29
CA PRO A 375 -15.06 -4.08 -13.94
C PRO A 375 -13.82 -3.70 -13.13
N VAL A 376 -12.96 -4.68 -12.85
CA VAL A 376 -11.66 -4.44 -12.18
C VAL A 376 -10.62 -4.10 -13.25
N GLU A 377 -10.40 -2.80 -13.49
CA GLU A 377 -9.50 -2.31 -14.54
C GLU A 377 -8.05 -2.22 -14.04
N VAL A 378 -7.37 -3.36 -14.02
CA VAL A 378 -5.95 -3.44 -13.66
C VAL A 378 -5.11 -3.75 -14.90
N GLN A 379 -4.11 -2.92 -15.23
CA GLN A 379 -3.29 -3.17 -16.42
C GLN A 379 -2.25 -4.28 -16.20
N GLN A 380 -1.65 -4.34 -15.01
CA GLN A 380 -0.58 -5.28 -14.66
C GLN A 380 -0.73 -5.78 -13.22
N ILE A 381 -0.53 -7.09 -13.00
CA ILE A 381 -0.42 -7.65 -11.65
C ILE A 381 0.81 -8.54 -11.56
N TYR A 382 1.71 -8.26 -10.62
CA TYR A 382 2.95 -9.01 -10.42
C TYR A 382 2.79 -10.03 -9.30
N PHE A 383 2.99 -11.31 -9.63
CA PHE A 383 2.98 -12.43 -8.67
C PHE A 383 4.38 -13.05 -8.48
N THR A 384 5.45 -12.38 -8.95
CA THR A 384 6.81 -12.94 -8.97
C THR A 384 7.30 -13.27 -7.57
N GLY A 385 7.78 -14.48 -7.33
CA GLY A 385 8.25 -14.92 -6.01
C GLY A 385 7.16 -15.05 -4.95
N MET A 386 5.87 -14.96 -5.31
CA MET A 386 4.77 -15.13 -4.37
C MET A 386 4.69 -16.58 -3.88
N CYS A 387 4.54 -16.74 -2.56
CA CYS A 387 4.18 -18.01 -1.94
C CYS A 387 2.66 -18.01 -1.67
N LEU A 388 1.92 -18.81 -2.43
CA LEU A 388 0.47 -18.94 -2.29
C LEU A 388 0.11 -20.19 -1.48
N LEU A 389 -0.24 -20.00 -0.21
CA LEU A 389 -0.77 -21.03 0.69
C LEU A 389 -2.30 -20.99 0.77
N GLY A 390 -2.87 -19.78 0.63
CA GLY A 390 -4.31 -19.54 0.57
C GLY A 390 -4.86 -19.55 -0.86
N ARG A 391 -5.78 -18.64 -1.18
CA ARG A 391 -6.46 -18.56 -2.49
C ARG A 391 -6.42 -17.17 -3.08
N ILE A 392 -6.40 -17.11 -4.41
CA ILE A 392 -6.62 -15.89 -5.18
C ILE A 392 -7.93 -16.05 -5.96
N TYR A 393 -8.90 -15.18 -5.71
CA TYR A 393 -10.12 -15.10 -6.50
C TYR A 393 -9.90 -14.14 -7.66
N ILE A 394 -9.78 -14.70 -8.86
CA ILE A 394 -9.52 -13.97 -10.09
C ILE A 394 -10.23 -14.68 -11.26
N ASP A 395 -10.80 -13.90 -12.18
CA ASP A 395 -11.46 -14.40 -13.38
C ASP A 395 -10.54 -14.27 -14.59
N TRP A 396 -10.32 -15.36 -15.32
CA TRP A 396 -9.37 -15.38 -16.44
C TRP A 396 -9.71 -14.35 -17.54
N VAL A 397 -10.99 -14.25 -17.89
CA VAL A 397 -11.46 -13.46 -19.03
C VAL A 397 -11.70 -12.02 -18.60
N ARG A 398 -12.45 -11.82 -17.51
CA ARG A 398 -12.85 -10.49 -17.04
C ARG A 398 -11.65 -9.70 -16.50
N ASN A 399 -10.71 -10.34 -15.81
CA ASN A 399 -9.45 -9.70 -15.39
C ASN A 399 -8.37 -9.72 -16.49
N ARG A 400 -8.62 -10.33 -17.65
CA ARG A 400 -7.66 -10.42 -18.77
C ARG A 400 -6.29 -10.98 -18.32
N VAL A 401 -6.31 -12.08 -17.55
CA VAL A 401 -5.15 -12.64 -16.82
C VAL A 401 -3.92 -12.83 -17.70
N GLU A 402 -4.10 -13.32 -18.92
CA GLU A 402 -3.00 -13.45 -19.88
C GLU A 402 -2.38 -12.09 -20.20
N LYS A 403 -3.20 -11.08 -20.54
CA LYS A 403 -2.70 -9.75 -20.92
C LYS A 403 -1.98 -9.06 -19.76
N ILE A 404 -2.51 -9.13 -18.53
CA ILE A 404 -1.91 -8.46 -17.37
C ILE A 404 -0.52 -9.00 -17.03
N ILE A 405 -0.24 -10.29 -17.26
CA ILE A 405 1.10 -10.87 -17.07
C ILE A 405 1.99 -10.62 -18.29
N LEU A 406 1.46 -10.79 -19.51
CA LEU A 406 2.28 -10.69 -20.71
C LEU A 406 2.73 -9.26 -21.01
N SER A 407 1.93 -8.26 -20.62
CA SER A 407 2.23 -6.83 -20.80
C SER A 407 3.19 -6.24 -19.76
N GLN A 408 3.56 -7.01 -18.72
CA GLN A 408 4.52 -6.56 -17.71
C GLN A 408 5.85 -6.14 -18.36
N PRO A 409 6.31 -4.90 -18.14
CA PRO A 409 7.65 -4.48 -18.52
C PRO A 409 8.69 -5.18 -17.63
N HIS A 410 9.88 -5.40 -18.18
CA HIS A 410 11.06 -5.89 -17.44
C HIS A 410 10.91 -7.27 -16.74
N THR A 411 9.88 -8.07 -17.04
CA THR A 411 9.79 -9.45 -16.53
C THR A 411 10.31 -10.47 -17.55
N SER A 412 11.20 -11.33 -17.08
CA SER A 412 11.83 -12.40 -17.86
C SER A 412 10.85 -13.51 -18.22
N CYS A 413 11.23 -14.37 -19.19
CA CYS A 413 10.43 -15.55 -19.51
C CYS A 413 10.30 -16.50 -18.31
N ARG A 414 11.31 -16.56 -17.44
CA ARG A 414 11.31 -17.39 -16.23
C ARG A 414 10.28 -16.88 -15.22
N GLU A 415 10.24 -15.57 -14.97
CA GLU A 415 9.29 -14.95 -14.04
C GLU A 415 7.85 -15.06 -14.57
N LYS A 416 7.62 -14.82 -15.87
CA LYS A 416 6.29 -15.04 -16.48
C LYS A 416 5.83 -16.50 -16.33
N SER A 417 6.74 -17.44 -16.57
CA SER A 417 6.49 -18.88 -16.35
C SER A 417 6.10 -19.16 -14.89
N GLU A 418 6.82 -18.60 -13.93
CA GLU A 418 6.52 -18.76 -12.50
C GLU A 418 5.13 -18.23 -12.12
N GLN A 419 4.77 -17.04 -12.59
CA GLN A 419 3.46 -16.44 -12.31
C GLN A 419 2.32 -17.31 -12.86
N PHE A 420 2.45 -17.83 -14.10
CA PHE A 420 1.46 -18.76 -14.63
C PHE A 420 1.42 -20.10 -13.87
N ARG A 421 2.55 -20.56 -13.32
CA ARG A 421 2.58 -21.76 -12.47
C ARG A 421 1.79 -21.56 -11.17
N ILE A 422 1.94 -20.40 -10.52
CA ILE A 422 1.19 -20.03 -9.31
C ILE A 422 -0.31 -20.03 -9.63
N LEU A 423 -0.72 -19.33 -10.70
CA LEU A 423 -2.12 -19.28 -11.10
C LEU A 423 -2.69 -20.65 -11.50
N LYS A 424 -1.89 -21.48 -12.17
CA LYS A 424 -2.28 -22.86 -12.49
C LYS A 424 -2.60 -23.64 -11.21
N GLN A 425 -1.75 -23.57 -10.19
CA GLN A 425 -2.01 -24.24 -8.91
C GLN A 425 -3.26 -23.68 -8.23
N ASN A 426 -3.42 -22.35 -8.24
CA ASN A 426 -4.60 -21.68 -7.69
C ASN A 426 -5.91 -22.14 -8.36
N PHE A 427 -5.97 -22.14 -9.69
CA PHE A 427 -7.17 -22.57 -10.42
C PHE A 427 -7.51 -24.04 -10.20
N ASN A 428 -6.50 -24.91 -10.09
CA ASN A 428 -6.69 -26.33 -9.78
C ASN A 428 -7.35 -26.50 -8.40
N VAL A 429 -6.83 -25.83 -7.37
CA VAL A 429 -7.38 -25.88 -6.00
C VAL A 429 -8.79 -25.29 -5.93
N ASN A 430 -9.10 -24.30 -6.79
CA ASN A 430 -10.43 -23.69 -6.88
C ASN A 430 -11.44 -24.49 -7.71
N GLY A 431 -11.04 -25.59 -8.38
CA GLY A 431 -11.90 -26.36 -9.28
C GLY A 431 -12.15 -25.71 -10.65
N ASN A 432 -11.39 -24.68 -11.02
CA ASN A 432 -11.52 -23.95 -12.27
C ASN A 432 -10.63 -24.57 -13.36
N TYR A 433 -10.98 -25.76 -13.83
CA TYR A 433 -10.11 -26.58 -14.67
C TYR A 433 -9.84 -26.01 -16.07
N GLU A 434 -10.77 -25.23 -16.63
CA GLU A 434 -10.55 -24.59 -17.93
C GLU A 434 -9.49 -23.49 -17.83
N GLU A 435 -9.54 -22.69 -16.78
CA GLU A 435 -8.55 -21.65 -16.45
C GLU A 435 -7.21 -22.28 -16.07
N GLU A 436 -7.23 -23.39 -15.34
CA GLU A 436 -6.03 -24.19 -15.05
C GLU A 436 -5.32 -24.59 -16.34
N ASP A 437 -6.05 -25.13 -17.33
CA ASP A 437 -5.47 -25.54 -18.61
C ASP A 437 -4.87 -24.36 -19.38
N LYS A 438 -5.53 -23.19 -19.39
CA LYS A 438 -5.00 -21.96 -20.01
C LYS A 438 -3.71 -21.50 -19.32
N ALA A 439 -3.71 -21.45 -17.99
CA ALA A 439 -2.52 -21.10 -17.19
C ALA A 439 -1.39 -22.12 -17.40
N TYR A 440 -1.70 -23.42 -17.43
CA TYR A 440 -0.74 -24.50 -17.63
C TYR A 440 -0.01 -24.39 -18.97
N VAL A 441 -0.74 -24.12 -20.06
CA VAL A 441 -0.15 -23.97 -21.39
C VAL A 441 0.80 -22.79 -21.44
N LEU A 442 0.41 -21.64 -20.88
CA LEU A 442 1.27 -20.46 -20.83
C LEU A 442 2.49 -20.70 -19.94
N PHE A 443 2.32 -21.31 -18.77
CA PHE A 443 3.42 -21.78 -17.93
C PHE A 443 4.43 -22.60 -18.75
N LYS A 444 3.98 -23.64 -19.46
CA LYS A 444 4.88 -24.52 -20.23
C LYS A 444 5.54 -23.82 -21.42
N ARG A 445 4.85 -22.92 -22.11
CA ARG A 445 5.43 -22.13 -23.21
C ARG A 445 6.55 -21.21 -22.73
N TYR A 446 6.33 -20.50 -21.63
CA TYR A 446 7.32 -19.59 -21.07
C TYR A 446 8.46 -20.35 -20.38
N GLU A 447 8.18 -21.49 -19.74
CA GLU A 447 9.20 -22.40 -19.22
C GLU A 447 10.13 -22.90 -20.33
N ALA A 448 9.57 -23.33 -21.46
CA ALA A 448 10.35 -23.79 -22.61
C ALA A 448 11.23 -22.68 -23.20
N LYS A 449 10.69 -21.45 -23.32
CA LYS A 449 11.47 -20.28 -23.78
C LYS A 449 12.58 -19.90 -22.80
N ALA A 450 12.31 -19.91 -21.50
CA ALA A 450 13.30 -19.63 -20.48
C ALA A 450 14.43 -20.68 -20.49
N ASN A 451 14.09 -21.97 -20.56
CA ASN A 451 15.08 -23.05 -20.65
C ASN A 451 15.94 -22.91 -21.92
N LEU A 452 15.33 -22.55 -23.06
CA LEU A 452 16.08 -22.26 -24.29
C LEU A 452 17.07 -21.11 -24.08
N GLN A 453 16.64 -19.99 -23.49
CA GLN A 453 17.49 -18.83 -23.21
C GLN A 453 18.65 -19.19 -22.28
N ASP A 454 18.40 -19.98 -21.25
CA ASP A 454 19.42 -20.41 -20.29
C ASP A 454 20.42 -21.38 -20.94
N SER A 455 19.94 -22.40 -21.67
CA SER A 455 20.81 -23.32 -22.41
C SER A 455 21.68 -22.63 -23.47
N LEU A 456 21.17 -21.57 -24.12
CA LEU A 456 21.92 -20.82 -25.13
C LEU A 456 23.05 -19.95 -24.55
N LYS A 457 22.95 -19.53 -23.28
CA LYS A 457 24.01 -18.79 -22.59
C LYS A 457 25.22 -19.66 -22.30
N GLU A 458 24.98 -20.94 -21.99
CA GLU A 458 26.02 -21.90 -21.62
C GLU A 458 26.59 -22.68 -22.82
N ALA A 459 25.90 -22.67 -23.97
CA ALA A 459 26.24 -23.49 -25.12
C ALA A 459 27.32 -22.89 -26.05
N SER A 460 28.25 -23.74 -26.48
CA SER A 460 29.16 -23.48 -27.62
C SER A 460 28.42 -23.42 -28.96
N TRP A 461 29.07 -22.90 -30.01
CA TRP A 461 28.43 -22.66 -31.31
C TRP A 461 27.78 -23.91 -31.95
N ILE A 462 28.41 -25.09 -31.83
CA ILE A 462 27.86 -26.37 -32.33
C ILE A 462 26.65 -26.80 -31.49
N GLN A 463 26.75 -26.64 -30.17
CA GLN A 463 25.69 -27.02 -29.23
C GLN A 463 24.43 -26.16 -29.42
N LYS A 464 24.56 -24.90 -29.83
CA LYS A 464 23.40 -24.03 -30.13
C LYS A 464 22.49 -24.65 -31.19
N GLY A 465 23.04 -25.27 -32.23
CA GLY A 465 22.24 -25.95 -33.26
C GLY A 465 21.40 -27.10 -32.69
N ILE A 466 22.02 -27.93 -31.84
CA ILE A 466 21.34 -29.06 -31.17
C ILE A 466 20.25 -28.56 -30.21
N VAL A 467 20.53 -27.50 -29.45
CA VAL A 467 19.58 -26.86 -28.53
C VAL A 467 18.36 -26.34 -29.29
N TYR A 468 18.55 -25.65 -30.41
CA TYR A 468 17.45 -25.17 -31.25
C TYR A 468 16.63 -26.32 -31.85
N LEU A 469 17.28 -27.38 -32.34
CA LEU A 469 16.59 -28.56 -32.87
C LEU A 469 15.74 -29.25 -31.78
N SER A 470 16.31 -29.45 -30.60
CA SER A 470 15.60 -30.03 -29.44
C SER A 470 14.40 -29.17 -29.02
N TYR A 471 14.57 -27.85 -28.97
CA TYR A 471 13.48 -26.91 -28.69
C TYR A 471 12.39 -27.00 -29.75
N PHE A 472 12.75 -27.04 -31.04
CA PHE A 472 11.81 -27.14 -32.15
C PHE A 472 10.99 -28.44 -32.08
N ILE A 473 11.64 -29.58 -31.85
CA ILE A 473 10.95 -30.88 -31.69
C ILE A 473 9.96 -30.79 -30.52
N ARG A 474 10.38 -30.30 -29.36
CA ARG A 474 9.48 -30.14 -28.19
C ARG A 474 8.32 -29.19 -28.47
N TRP A 475 8.57 -28.08 -29.15
CA TRP A 475 7.54 -27.13 -29.53
C TRP A 475 6.51 -27.75 -30.50
N LEU A 476 6.96 -28.53 -31.48
CA LEU A 476 6.10 -29.21 -32.44
C LEU A 476 5.21 -30.24 -31.74
N PHE A 477 5.81 -31.20 -31.04
CA PHE A 477 5.05 -32.29 -30.42
C PHE A 477 4.21 -31.82 -29.24
N TYR A 478 4.79 -31.05 -28.32
CA TYR A 478 4.10 -30.68 -27.08
C TYR A 478 3.14 -29.52 -27.30
N ASP A 479 3.54 -28.41 -27.93
CA ASP A 479 2.65 -27.25 -28.05
C ASP A 479 1.72 -27.36 -29.28
N LYS A 480 2.27 -27.60 -30.47
CA LYS A 480 1.48 -27.59 -31.71
C LYS A 480 0.57 -28.80 -31.85
N MET A 481 1.10 -30.01 -31.69
CA MET A 481 0.33 -31.23 -31.94
C MET A 481 -0.69 -31.52 -30.83
N GLY A 482 -0.37 -31.25 -29.56
CA GLY A 482 -1.28 -31.59 -28.46
C GLY A 482 -1.55 -30.52 -27.40
N LYS A 483 -1.05 -29.29 -27.56
CA LYS A 483 -1.27 -28.19 -26.60
C LYS A 483 -0.96 -28.61 -25.15
N TYR A 484 0.14 -29.33 -24.97
CA TYR A 484 0.58 -29.95 -23.72
C TYR A 484 -0.47 -30.89 -23.11
N ALA A 485 -1.15 -31.67 -23.94
CA ALA A 485 -2.21 -32.62 -23.55
C ALA A 485 -3.48 -31.95 -22.99
N THR A 486 -3.69 -30.65 -23.20
CA THR A 486 -4.88 -29.94 -22.67
C THR A 486 -6.06 -29.94 -23.62
N ASP A 487 -5.86 -30.33 -24.88
CA ASP A 487 -6.85 -30.21 -25.95
C ASP A 487 -6.89 -31.52 -26.76
N PRO A 488 -7.76 -32.48 -26.41
CA PRO A 488 -7.85 -33.77 -27.10
C PRO A 488 -8.22 -33.64 -28.57
N LEU A 489 -9.07 -32.67 -28.92
CA LEU A 489 -9.47 -32.41 -30.31
C LEU A 489 -8.27 -31.98 -31.15
N ARG A 490 -7.37 -31.16 -30.59
CA ARG A 490 -6.13 -30.80 -31.28
C ARG A 490 -5.23 -32.00 -31.56
N VAL A 491 -5.14 -32.94 -30.61
CA VAL A 491 -4.38 -34.18 -30.82
C VAL A 491 -5.01 -34.98 -31.97
N LEU A 492 -6.34 -35.10 -32.00
CA LEU A 492 -7.05 -35.79 -33.07
C LEU A 492 -6.83 -35.12 -34.45
N THR A 493 -6.86 -33.78 -34.51
CA THR A 493 -6.52 -33.08 -35.77
C THR A 493 -5.08 -33.33 -36.18
N SER A 494 -4.16 -33.44 -35.22
CA SER A 494 -2.75 -33.73 -35.50
C SER A 494 -2.54 -35.17 -35.95
N VAL A 495 -3.31 -36.13 -35.42
CA VAL A 495 -3.39 -37.50 -35.94
C VAL A 495 -3.76 -37.47 -37.42
N PHE A 496 -4.84 -36.77 -37.76
CA PHE A 496 -5.31 -36.66 -39.15
C PHE A 496 -4.26 -36.07 -40.10
N TYR A 497 -3.61 -34.96 -39.74
CA TYR A 497 -2.57 -34.37 -40.58
C TYR A 497 -1.31 -35.22 -40.68
N THR A 498 -0.94 -35.92 -39.60
CA THR A 498 0.25 -36.80 -39.60
C THR A 498 0.01 -38.02 -40.49
N TYR A 499 -1.19 -38.60 -40.42
CA TYR A 499 -1.66 -39.64 -41.34
C TYR A 499 -1.57 -39.17 -42.80
N LEU A 500 -2.13 -37.99 -43.13
CA LEU A 500 -2.06 -37.44 -44.49
C LEU A 500 -0.62 -37.17 -44.94
N PHE A 501 0.25 -36.74 -44.02
CA PHE A 501 1.66 -36.52 -44.31
C PHE A 501 2.37 -37.82 -44.69
N PHE A 502 2.18 -38.90 -43.94
CA PHE A 502 2.74 -40.21 -44.31
C PHE A 502 2.13 -40.75 -45.59
N SER A 503 0.82 -40.60 -45.79
CA SER A 503 0.15 -40.95 -47.04
C SER A 503 0.78 -40.24 -48.25
N LEU A 504 1.08 -38.95 -48.12
CA LEU A 504 1.77 -38.17 -49.17
C LEU A 504 3.21 -38.65 -49.38
N LEU A 505 3.96 -38.94 -48.32
CA LEU A 505 5.32 -39.49 -48.46
C LEU A 505 5.30 -40.84 -49.18
N HIS A 506 4.36 -41.72 -48.83
CA HIS A 506 4.15 -43.00 -49.49
C HIS A 506 3.74 -42.86 -50.95
N TYR A 507 2.97 -41.81 -51.29
CA TYR A 507 2.63 -41.46 -52.66
C TYR A 507 3.82 -40.94 -53.47
N LEU A 508 4.70 -40.14 -52.87
CA LEU A 508 5.86 -39.54 -53.55
C LEU A 508 7.03 -40.52 -53.72
N LEU A 509 7.16 -41.51 -52.82
CA LEU A 509 8.31 -42.43 -52.79
C LEU A 509 8.56 -43.15 -54.12
N PRO A 510 7.53 -43.69 -54.83
CA PRO A 510 7.72 -44.35 -56.12
C PRO A 510 8.22 -43.43 -57.23
N PHE A 511 7.94 -42.12 -57.16
CA PHE A 511 8.43 -41.15 -58.15
C PHE A 511 9.92 -40.83 -57.98
N ILE A 512 10.46 -40.99 -56.77
CA ILE A 512 11.85 -40.68 -56.45
C ILE A 512 12.74 -41.91 -56.60
N PHE A 513 12.27 -43.08 -56.16
CA PHE A 513 13.07 -44.31 -56.06
C PHE A 513 12.60 -45.45 -56.98
N GLY A 514 11.57 -45.21 -57.81
CA GLY A 514 11.03 -46.17 -58.75
C GLY A 514 9.83 -46.97 -58.22
N PRO A 515 9.05 -47.60 -59.12
CA PRO A 515 7.80 -48.29 -58.79
C PRO A 515 7.98 -49.51 -57.89
N GLU A 516 9.21 -50.04 -57.79
CA GLU A 516 9.58 -51.22 -56.99
C GLU A 516 9.54 -50.99 -55.47
N CYS A 517 9.22 -49.77 -55.02
CA CYS A 517 9.11 -49.47 -53.59
C CYS A 517 8.03 -50.28 -52.87
N TYR A 518 6.97 -50.66 -53.59
CA TYR A 518 5.82 -51.38 -53.05
C TYR A 518 5.40 -52.50 -54.01
N ASN A 519 4.76 -53.54 -53.50
CA ASN A 519 4.09 -54.56 -54.31
C ASN A 519 2.73 -54.08 -54.87
N PHE A 520 2.59 -52.79 -55.20
CA PHE A 520 1.38 -52.28 -55.87
C PHE A 520 1.17 -53.03 -57.20
N PRO A 521 -0.08 -53.20 -57.68
CA PRO A 521 -0.36 -53.91 -58.92
C PRO A 521 0.54 -53.44 -60.06
N SER A 522 1.19 -54.40 -60.74
CA SER A 522 2.31 -54.18 -61.67
C SER A 522 1.89 -53.61 -63.04
N ALA A 523 2.91 -53.30 -63.86
CA ALA A 523 2.92 -52.53 -65.11
C ALA A 523 1.96 -52.94 -66.25
N GLU A 524 1.12 -53.96 -66.10
CA GLU A 524 0.12 -54.38 -67.10
C GLU A 524 -1.18 -53.55 -67.04
N HIS A 525 -1.42 -52.84 -65.93
CA HIS A 525 -2.54 -51.89 -65.77
C HIS A 525 -2.05 -50.61 -65.06
N PRO A 526 -1.68 -49.55 -65.80
CA PRO A 526 -1.28 -48.29 -65.17
C PRO A 526 -2.43 -47.73 -64.34
N MET A 527 -2.25 -47.69 -63.02
CA MET A 527 -3.20 -47.05 -62.13
C MET A 527 -3.28 -45.55 -62.45
N ASN A 528 -4.50 -45.05 -62.67
CA ASN A 528 -4.76 -43.62 -62.69
C ASN A 528 -4.28 -42.99 -61.38
N GLU A 529 -3.79 -41.74 -61.46
CA GLU A 529 -3.21 -41.03 -60.30
C GLU A 529 -4.19 -40.96 -59.11
N LEU A 530 -5.50 -40.86 -59.38
CA LEU A 530 -6.54 -40.89 -58.35
C LEU A 530 -6.62 -42.24 -57.61
N THR A 531 -6.49 -43.35 -58.35
CA THR A 531 -6.51 -44.70 -57.77
C THR A 531 -5.23 -44.94 -56.96
N ARG A 532 -4.08 -44.45 -57.44
CA ARG A 532 -2.81 -44.53 -56.72
C ARG A 532 -2.88 -43.78 -55.39
N LEU A 533 -3.41 -42.56 -55.40
CA LEU A 533 -3.64 -41.78 -54.20
C LEU A 533 -4.52 -42.55 -53.19
N GLY A 534 -5.64 -43.11 -53.66
CA GLY A 534 -6.53 -43.93 -52.81
C GLY A 534 -5.85 -45.15 -52.18
N VAL A 535 -5.03 -45.88 -52.94
CA VAL A 535 -4.28 -47.03 -52.42
C VAL A 535 -3.22 -46.59 -51.41
N THR A 536 -2.51 -45.48 -51.64
CA THR A 536 -1.51 -44.96 -50.69
C THR A 536 -2.14 -44.43 -49.39
N LEU A 537 -3.32 -43.81 -49.48
CA LEU A 537 -4.12 -43.40 -48.32
C LEU A 537 -4.59 -44.61 -47.50
N TYR A 538 -5.04 -45.68 -48.17
CA TYR A 538 -5.44 -46.92 -47.52
C TYR A 538 -4.25 -47.63 -46.86
N TYR A 539 -3.13 -47.75 -47.57
CA TYR A 539 -1.90 -48.34 -47.03
C TYR A 539 -1.41 -47.60 -45.78
N SER A 540 -1.35 -46.26 -45.84
CA SER A 540 -1.00 -45.43 -44.70
C SER A 540 -1.98 -45.60 -43.54
N ALA A 541 -3.30 -45.75 -43.81
CA ALA A 541 -4.28 -45.92 -42.75
C ALA A 541 -4.07 -47.25 -41.99
N ILE A 542 -3.88 -48.36 -42.70
CA ILE A 542 -3.68 -49.67 -42.06
C ILE A 542 -2.33 -49.78 -41.36
N THR A 543 -1.31 -49.04 -41.80
CA THR A 543 0.01 -48.96 -41.13
C THR A 543 -0.05 -48.05 -39.90
N PHE A 544 -0.58 -46.83 -40.07
CA PHE A 544 -0.68 -45.81 -39.02
C PHE A 544 -1.57 -46.26 -37.85
N PHE A 545 -2.71 -46.89 -38.12
CA PHE A 545 -3.58 -47.43 -37.07
C PHE A 545 -3.20 -48.85 -36.63
N THR A 546 -2.08 -49.39 -37.11
CA THR A 546 -1.55 -50.71 -36.74
C THR A 546 -2.52 -51.87 -37.00
N VAL A 547 -3.35 -51.77 -38.04
CA VAL A 547 -4.30 -52.81 -38.46
C VAL A 547 -3.61 -53.88 -39.29
N GLY A 548 -2.82 -53.48 -40.29
CA GLY A 548 -1.88 -54.35 -41.03
C GLY A 548 -2.48 -55.58 -41.74
N TYR A 549 -3.38 -55.41 -42.71
CA TYR A 549 -3.97 -56.54 -43.46
C TYR A 549 -3.01 -57.34 -44.35
N GLY A 550 -1.79 -56.84 -44.61
CA GLY A 550 -0.75 -57.56 -45.34
C GLY A 550 -0.87 -57.57 -46.87
N GLU A 551 -1.85 -56.86 -47.43
CA GLU A 551 -2.10 -56.77 -48.88
C GLU A 551 -0.99 -55.99 -49.62
N PHE A 552 -0.51 -54.91 -48.99
CA PHE A 552 0.53 -54.03 -49.52
C PHE A 552 1.79 -54.11 -48.64
N LEU A 553 2.92 -54.42 -49.27
CA LEU A 553 4.21 -54.66 -48.64
C LEU A 553 5.28 -53.69 -49.18
N PRO A 554 6.02 -53.00 -48.30
CA PRO A 554 7.18 -52.20 -48.71
C PRO A 554 8.34 -53.14 -49.06
N LEU A 555 8.78 -53.09 -50.32
CA LEU A 555 9.82 -53.98 -50.84
C LEU A 555 11.22 -53.36 -50.71
N HIS A 556 11.33 -52.04 -50.81
CA HIS A 556 12.59 -51.30 -50.71
C HIS A 556 12.96 -50.95 -49.25
N GLY A 557 14.27 -50.81 -48.96
CA GLY A 557 14.76 -50.54 -47.60
C GLY A 557 14.23 -49.24 -46.99
N LEU A 558 14.14 -48.18 -47.81
CA LEU A 558 13.60 -46.88 -47.37
C LEU A 558 12.09 -46.91 -47.13
N SER A 559 11.32 -47.60 -47.97
CA SER A 559 9.86 -47.77 -47.76
C SER A 559 9.56 -48.56 -46.50
N ARG A 560 10.40 -49.55 -46.15
CA ARG A 560 10.29 -50.31 -44.89
C ARG A 560 10.59 -49.43 -43.68
N ALA A 561 11.65 -48.64 -43.75
CA ALA A 561 11.98 -47.69 -42.69
C ALA A 561 10.86 -46.66 -42.48
N LEU A 562 10.31 -46.11 -43.57
CA LEU A 562 9.20 -45.16 -43.52
C LEU A 562 7.94 -45.77 -42.88
N ALA A 563 7.56 -46.98 -43.28
CA ALA A 563 6.42 -47.68 -42.69
C ALA A 563 6.62 -47.99 -41.20
N GLY A 564 7.85 -48.33 -40.78
CA GLY A 564 8.18 -48.54 -39.37
C GLY A 564 8.08 -47.25 -38.55
N ILE A 565 8.53 -46.12 -39.10
CA ILE A 565 8.41 -44.80 -38.47
C ILE A 565 6.92 -44.40 -38.38
N GLU A 566 6.15 -44.59 -39.46
CA GLU A 566 4.71 -44.31 -39.49
C GLU A 566 3.96 -45.07 -38.40
N ALA A 567 4.18 -46.39 -38.29
CA ALA A 567 3.55 -47.24 -37.29
C ALA A 567 3.88 -46.77 -35.86
N PHE A 568 5.13 -46.38 -35.59
CA PHE A 568 5.52 -45.80 -34.31
C PHE A 568 4.77 -44.49 -34.02
N PHE A 569 4.69 -43.58 -34.99
CA PHE A 569 3.96 -42.32 -34.85
C PHE A 569 2.47 -42.55 -34.61
N GLY A 570 1.87 -43.54 -35.26
CA GLY A 570 0.50 -43.96 -35.04
C GLY A 570 0.21 -44.35 -33.60
N VAL A 571 0.97 -45.30 -33.05
CA VAL A 571 0.84 -45.74 -31.65
C VAL A 571 1.11 -44.59 -30.68
N PHE A 572 2.16 -43.79 -30.94
CA PHE A 572 2.50 -42.64 -30.10
C PHE A 572 1.37 -41.61 -30.05
N MET A 573 0.80 -41.23 -31.20
CA MET A 573 -0.24 -40.23 -31.27
C MET A 573 -1.57 -40.71 -30.68
N MET A 574 -1.93 -41.98 -30.86
CA MET A 574 -3.10 -42.58 -30.20
C MET A 574 -2.94 -42.64 -28.68
N SER A 575 -1.74 -42.97 -28.20
CA SER A 575 -1.40 -42.91 -26.77
C SER A 575 -1.50 -41.48 -26.24
N TYR A 576 -1.03 -40.50 -27.02
CA TYR A 576 -1.10 -39.10 -26.65
C TYR A 576 -2.55 -38.59 -26.56
N PHE A 577 -3.40 -38.97 -27.53
CA PHE A 577 -4.82 -38.66 -27.50
C PHE A 577 -5.49 -39.22 -26.24
N THR A 578 -5.21 -40.49 -25.92
CA THR A 578 -5.76 -41.15 -24.74
C THR A 578 -5.39 -40.42 -23.45
N VAL A 579 -4.12 -39.98 -23.31
CA VAL A 579 -3.68 -39.20 -22.14
C VAL A 579 -4.38 -37.84 -22.07
N ALA A 580 -4.49 -37.13 -23.20
CA ALA A 580 -5.17 -35.84 -23.24
C ALA A 580 -6.66 -35.96 -22.89
N PHE A 581 -7.33 -36.98 -23.43
CA PHE A 581 -8.73 -37.28 -23.19
C PHE A 581 -9.00 -37.65 -21.73
N ALA A 582 -8.20 -38.58 -21.19
CA ALA A 582 -8.27 -38.98 -19.78
C ALA A 582 -8.06 -37.78 -18.86
N ARG A 583 -7.07 -36.93 -19.15
CA ARG A 583 -6.83 -35.69 -18.40
C ARG A 583 -8.05 -34.77 -18.42
N LYS A 584 -8.77 -34.67 -19.53
CA LYS A 584 -9.91 -33.74 -19.66
C LYS A 584 -11.18 -34.23 -18.96
N ILE A 585 -11.39 -35.55 -18.90
CA ILE A 585 -12.62 -36.14 -18.37
C ILE A 585 -12.50 -36.53 -16.89
N LEU A 586 -11.30 -36.93 -16.44
CA LEU A 586 -11.10 -37.45 -15.07
C LEU A 586 -10.81 -36.37 -14.02
N ARG A 587 -10.83 -35.08 -14.38
CA ARG A 587 -10.49 -33.97 -13.50
C ARG A 587 -11.72 -33.33 -12.86
#